data_AF-A0A8H6LW78-F1
#
_entry.id   AF-A0A8H6LW78-F1
#
_cell.length_a   1.000
_cell.length_b   1.000
_cell.length_c   1.000
_cell.angle_alpha   90.00
_cell.angle_beta   90.00
_cell.angle_gamma   90.00
#
_symmetry.space_group_name_H-M   'P 1'
#
loop_
_entity.id
_entity.type
_entity.pdbx_description
1 polymer ?
#
loop_
_entity_poly.entity_id
_entity_poly.type
_entity_poly.pdbx_seq_one_letter_code
_entity_poly.pdbx_strand_id
1 'polypeptide(L)'
;MRVDASGIAIRGKNQSFFLEDHPQYHSQALAMRKEYVVPVLLGPRLPLRKPGEGQSEQWSRYALTLFKPWRAPACLKSREESWSVAYASYASTIPERWKNVLDNMDTLSASREI
;
A
#
# COMPACT_ATOMS: atom_id res chain seq x y z
N MET A 1 7.54 -27.72 2.85
CA MET A 1 8.76 -26.88 2.84
C MET A 1 9.93 -27.84 2.76
N ARG A 2 10.69 -27.86 1.66
CA ARG A 2 11.91 -28.67 1.60
C ARG A 2 13.03 -27.81 2.15
N VAL A 3 13.74 -28.29 3.15
CA VAL A 3 14.96 -27.69 3.71
C VAL A 3 16.13 -28.50 3.17
N ASP A 4 17.20 -27.83 2.76
CA ASP A 4 18.44 -28.50 2.37
C ASP A 4 19.22 -28.99 3.61
N ALA A 5 20.34 -29.68 3.39
CA ALA A 5 21.17 -30.23 4.45
C ALA A 5 21.77 -29.18 5.40
N SER A 6 21.71 -27.89 5.06
CA SER A 6 22.10 -26.75 5.90
C SER A 6 20.93 -26.13 6.68
N GLY A 7 19.72 -26.70 6.57
CA GLY A 7 18.52 -26.17 7.23
C GLY A 7 17.91 -24.96 6.52
N ILE A 8 18.38 -24.61 5.32
CA ILE A 8 17.89 -23.47 4.55
C ILE A 8 16.74 -23.94 3.65
N ALA A 9 15.64 -23.18 3.66
CA ALA A 9 14.47 -23.50 2.85
C ALA A 9 14.79 -23.44 1.34
N ILE A 10 14.56 -24.54 0.63
CA ILE A 10 14.73 -24.67 -0.81
C ILE A 10 13.68 -23.81 -1.51
N ARG A 11 14.14 -22.80 -2.25
CA ARG A 11 13.32 -21.78 -2.94
C ARG A 11 12.49 -22.40 -4.06
N GLY A 12 11.16 -22.34 -3.95
CA GLY A 12 10.23 -22.73 -5.01
C GLY A 12 10.08 -21.64 -6.10
N LYS A 13 9.85 -22.05 -7.36
CA LYS A 13 9.82 -21.16 -8.55
C LYS A 13 8.81 -19.99 -8.51
N ASN A 14 7.86 -19.96 -7.58
CA ASN A 14 6.80 -18.94 -7.48
C ASN A 14 6.60 -18.40 -6.05
N GLN A 15 7.60 -18.50 -5.17
CA GLN A 15 7.51 -17.94 -3.82
C GLN A 15 8.22 -16.59 -3.77
N SER A 16 7.50 -15.56 -3.37
CA SER A 16 8.11 -14.30 -2.95
C SER A 16 8.56 -14.47 -1.50
N PHE A 17 9.71 -13.89 -1.16
CA PHE A 17 10.24 -13.96 0.20
C PHE A 17 10.32 -12.55 0.77
N PHE A 18 10.36 -12.47 2.10
CA PHE A 18 10.76 -11.23 2.75
C PHE A 18 12.20 -10.89 2.36
N LEU A 19 12.61 -9.66 2.63
CA LEU A 19 14.03 -9.30 2.51
C LEU A 19 14.80 -9.86 3.69
N GLU A 20 16.12 -10.02 3.51
CA GLU A 20 17.01 -10.61 4.51
C GLU A 20 16.91 -9.91 5.87
N ASP A 21 16.83 -8.59 5.86
CA ASP A 21 16.69 -7.76 7.08
C ASP A 21 15.32 -7.86 7.77
N HIS A 22 14.35 -8.60 7.21
CA HIS A 22 13.03 -8.70 7.78
C HIS A 22 12.97 -9.81 8.86
N PRO A 23 12.33 -9.58 10.02
CA PRO A 23 12.24 -10.57 11.10
C PRO A 23 11.67 -11.94 10.69
N GLN A 24 10.89 -11.98 9.61
CA GLN A 24 10.24 -13.19 9.10
C GLN A 24 10.97 -13.83 7.90
N TYR A 25 12.16 -13.34 7.51
CA TYR A 25 12.91 -13.83 6.35
C TYR A 25 13.15 -15.34 6.37
N HIS A 26 13.60 -15.86 7.50
CA HIS A 26 13.93 -17.28 7.64
C HIS A 26 12.73 -18.17 8.00
N SER A 27 11.60 -17.59 8.41
CA SER A 27 10.49 -18.34 9.00
C SER A 27 9.24 -18.38 8.12
N GLN A 28 9.07 -17.44 7.17
CA GLN A 28 7.83 -17.29 6.42
C GLN A 28 8.10 -17.07 4.91
N ALA A 29 7.11 -17.42 4.09
CA ALA A 29 7.12 -17.14 2.66
C ALA A 29 5.85 -16.37 2.27
N LEU A 30 5.97 -15.50 1.28
CA LEU A 30 4.85 -14.74 0.72
C LEU A 30 4.24 -15.52 -0.45
N ALA A 31 2.91 -15.64 -0.44
CA ALA A 31 2.15 -16.23 -1.51
C ALA A 31 1.20 -15.19 -2.12
N MET A 32 1.28 -15.02 -3.42
CA MET A 32 0.31 -14.24 -4.18
C MET A 32 -1.00 -15.03 -4.27
N ARG A 33 -2.13 -14.37 -4.02
CA ARG A 33 -3.45 -14.97 -4.27
C ARG A 33 -3.63 -15.16 -5.78
N LYS A 34 -4.25 -16.30 -6.16
CA LYS A 34 -4.55 -16.62 -7.56
C LYS A 34 -5.75 -15.85 -8.09
N GLU A 35 -6.72 -15.56 -7.21
CA GLU A 35 -7.93 -14.84 -7.58
C GLU A 35 -7.81 -13.36 -7.24
N TYR A 36 -8.36 -12.53 -8.12
CA TYR A 36 -8.47 -11.09 -7.90
C TYR A 36 -9.54 -10.83 -6.83
N VAL A 37 -9.14 -10.21 -5.74
CA VAL A 37 -10.03 -9.82 -4.64
C VAL A 37 -9.92 -8.32 -4.40
N VAL A 38 -11.06 -7.68 -4.13
CA VAL A 38 -11.08 -6.28 -3.69
C VAL A 38 -10.90 -6.26 -2.17
N PRO A 39 -9.84 -5.62 -1.65
CA PRO A 39 -9.65 -5.54 -0.19
C PRO A 39 -10.74 -4.67 0.44
N VAL A 40 -11.47 -5.24 1.40
CA VAL A 40 -12.41 -4.48 2.23
C VAL A 40 -11.66 -4.01 3.47
N LEU A 41 -11.38 -2.71 3.53
CA LEU A 41 -10.77 -2.10 4.72
C LEU A 41 -11.81 -2.02 5.84
N LEU A 42 -11.53 -2.71 6.94
CA LEU A 42 -12.33 -2.66 8.16
C LEU A 42 -11.89 -1.45 8.99
N GLY A 43 -12.86 -0.65 9.46
CA GLY A 43 -12.59 0.51 10.31
C GLY A 43 -13.42 1.73 9.95
N PRO A 44 -13.02 2.91 10.48
CA PRO A 44 -13.66 4.19 10.15
C PRO A 44 -13.64 4.44 8.64
N ARG A 45 -14.57 5.27 8.17
CA ARG A 45 -14.64 5.65 6.76
C ARG A 45 -13.32 6.31 6.33
N LEU A 46 -12.91 6.02 5.10
CA LEU A 46 -11.76 6.70 4.51
C LEU A 46 -12.13 8.16 4.26
N PRO A 47 -11.18 9.10 4.43
CA PRO A 47 -11.41 10.48 4.07
C PRO A 47 -11.73 10.55 2.58
N LEU A 48 -12.62 11.46 2.20
CA LEU A 48 -12.90 11.73 0.79
C LEU A 48 -11.93 12.77 0.24
N ARG A 49 -11.65 12.65 -1.06
CA ARG A 49 -11.02 13.70 -1.83
C ARG A 49 -12.00 14.86 -1.98
N LYS A 50 -11.58 16.07 -1.59
CA LYS A 50 -12.39 17.28 -1.77
C LYS A 50 -12.07 17.90 -3.13
N PRO A 51 -13.05 18.04 -4.04
CA PRO A 51 -12.85 18.80 -5.28
C PRO A 51 -12.62 20.29 -4.98
N GLY A 52 -11.69 20.93 -5.68
CA GLY A 52 -11.59 22.40 -5.75
C GLY A 52 -10.70 23.11 -4.70
N GLU A 53 -10.38 22.50 -3.56
CA GLU A 53 -9.59 23.15 -2.48
C GLU A 53 -8.16 22.59 -2.33
N GLY A 54 -7.69 21.82 -3.31
CA GLY A 54 -6.47 21.03 -3.18
C GLY A 54 -6.69 19.72 -2.41
N GLN A 55 -5.70 18.84 -2.45
CA GLN A 55 -5.82 17.52 -1.82
C GLN A 55 -5.78 17.67 -0.30
N SER A 56 -6.81 17.14 0.39
CA SER A 56 -6.85 17.11 1.85
C SER A 56 -5.61 16.42 2.43
N GLU A 57 -5.03 16.98 3.51
CA GLU A 57 -3.92 16.37 4.26
C GLU A 57 -4.25 14.94 4.70
N GLN A 58 -5.48 14.73 5.16
CA GLN A 58 -5.91 13.44 5.68
C GLN A 58 -6.07 12.41 4.56
N TRP A 59 -6.67 12.81 3.43
CA TRP A 59 -6.79 11.97 2.24
C TRP A 59 -5.42 11.62 1.68
N SER A 60 -4.53 12.62 1.57
CA SER A 60 -3.17 12.45 1.03
C SER A 60 -2.34 11.49 1.87
N ARG A 61 -2.46 11.58 3.21
CA ARG A 61 -1.86 10.60 4.13
C ARG A 61 -2.34 9.19 3.83
N TYR A 62 -3.64 8.99 3.67
CA TYR A 62 -4.22 7.69 3.36
C TYR A 62 -3.73 7.13 2.02
N ALA A 63 -3.76 7.94 0.96
CA ALA A 63 -3.30 7.55 -0.36
C ALA A 63 -1.83 7.12 -0.33
N LEU A 64 -0.97 7.88 0.34
CA LEU A 64 0.44 7.54 0.50
C LEU A 64 0.64 6.26 1.31
N THR A 65 -0.03 6.10 2.46
CA THR A 65 0.12 4.90 3.30
C THR A 65 -0.30 3.62 2.57
N LEU A 66 -1.30 3.69 1.70
CA LEU A 66 -1.83 2.52 0.99
C LEU A 66 -1.10 2.23 -0.33
N PHE A 67 -0.68 3.26 -1.07
CA PHE A 67 -0.23 3.10 -2.45
C PHE A 67 1.23 3.49 -2.71
N LYS A 68 1.90 4.17 -1.78
CA LYS A 68 3.36 4.40 -1.88
C LYS A 68 4.08 3.24 -1.19
N PRO A 69 5.05 2.54 -1.79
CA PRO A 69 5.84 1.54 -1.07
C PRO A 69 6.63 2.19 0.07
N TRP A 70 6.54 1.65 1.29
CA TRP A 70 7.25 2.17 2.45
C TRP A 70 7.68 1.07 3.43
N ARG A 71 8.76 1.32 4.16
CA ARG A 71 9.24 0.48 5.29
C ARG A 71 9.39 1.26 6.59
N ALA A 72 9.57 2.58 6.48
CA ALA A 72 9.60 3.51 7.59
C ALA A 72 8.72 4.72 7.26
N PRO A 73 8.20 5.44 8.26
CA PRO A 73 7.40 6.64 8.04
C PRO A 73 8.11 7.70 7.17
N ALA A 74 9.44 7.79 7.26
CA ALA A 74 10.25 8.70 6.46
C ALA A 74 10.22 8.40 4.94
N CYS A 75 9.83 7.19 4.53
CA CYS A 75 9.60 6.88 3.11
C CYS A 75 8.35 7.58 2.57
N LEU A 76 7.38 7.92 3.43
CA LEU A 76 6.11 8.49 3.00
C LEU A 76 6.24 9.98 2.70
N LYS A 77 6.88 10.74 3.58
CA LYS A 77 7.14 12.18 3.44
C LYS A 77 8.37 12.59 4.26
N SER A 78 8.95 13.75 3.94
CA SER A 78 9.95 14.37 4.83
C SER A 78 9.27 14.92 6.10
N ARG A 79 10.06 15.26 7.13
CA ARG A 79 9.51 15.68 8.43
C ARG A 79 8.72 16.99 8.29
N GLU A 80 9.25 17.95 7.56
CA GLU A 80 8.72 19.30 7.37
C GLU A 80 7.71 19.39 6.21
N GLU A 81 7.65 18.39 5.34
CA GLU A 81 6.73 18.33 4.21
C GLU A 81 5.29 17.99 4.66
N SER A 82 4.29 18.65 4.06
CA SER A 82 2.88 18.32 4.27
C SER A 82 2.48 17.07 3.48
N TRP A 83 1.43 16.37 3.91
CA TRP A 83 0.99 15.16 3.22
C TRP A 83 0.49 15.45 1.80
N SER A 84 -0.17 16.58 1.60
CA SER A 84 -0.64 17.05 0.29
C SER A 84 0.50 17.27 -0.68
N VAL A 85 1.59 17.90 -0.26
CA VAL A 85 2.79 18.11 -1.09
C VAL A 85 3.49 16.78 -1.39
N ALA A 86 3.68 15.93 -0.38
CA ALA A 86 4.27 14.61 -0.56
C ALA A 86 3.49 13.75 -1.56
N TYR A 87 2.15 13.81 -1.49
CA TYR A 87 1.28 13.11 -2.43
C TYR A 87 1.38 13.71 -3.83
N ALA A 88 1.34 15.03 -3.98
CA ALA A 88 1.45 15.68 -5.27
C ALA A 88 2.75 15.31 -6.00
N SER A 89 3.87 15.28 -5.28
CA SER A 89 5.17 14.83 -5.80
C SER A 89 5.16 13.35 -6.21
N TYR A 90 4.45 12.50 -5.48
CA TYR A 90 4.39 11.06 -5.75
C TYR A 90 3.37 10.68 -6.83
N ALA A 91 2.29 11.46 -6.99
CA ALA A 91 1.12 11.12 -7.80
C ALA A 91 1.44 10.83 -9.26
N SER A 92 2.43 11.51 -9.83
CA SER A 92 2.90 11.30 -11.21
C SER A 92 3.58 9.95 -11.41
N THR A 93 4.13 9.35 -10.34
CA THR A 93 4.79 8.04 -10.38
C THR A 93 3.82 6.88 -10.19
N ILE A 94 2.58 7.15 -9.77
CA ILE A 94 1.58 6.13 -9.52
C ILE A 94 1.08 5.57 -10.87
N PRO A 95 1.22 4.25 -11.12
CA PRO A 95 0.65 3.63 -12.30
C PRO A 95 -0.88 3.80 -12.38
N GLU A 96 -1.41 3.95 -13.59
CA GLU A 96 -2.82 4.26 -13.82
C GLU A 96 -3.79 3.28 -13.15
N ARG A 97 -3.47 1.98 -13.19
CA ARG A 97 -4.26 0.95 -12.50
C ARG A 97 -4.48 1.23 -11.01
N TRP A 98 -3.51 1.86 -10.33
CA TRP A 98 -3.61 2.16 -8.90
C TRP A 98 -4.38 3.46 -8.64
N LYS A 99 -4.33 4.42 -9.57
CA LYS A 99 -5.21 5.59 -9.55
C LYS A 99 -6.67 5.17 -9.66
N ASN A 100 -6.98 4.24 -10.56
CA ASN A 100 -8.32 3.67 -10.68
C ASN A 100 -8.79 3.01 -9.37
N VAL A 101 -7.89 2.35 -8.63
CA VAL A 101 -8.24 1.79 -7.31
C VAL A 101 -8.53 2.91 -6.31
N LEU A 102 -7.72 3.97 -6.25
CA LEU A 102 -7.97 5.14 -5.40
C LEU A 102 -9.33 5.77 -5.73
N ASP A 103 -9.65 5.98 -7.00
CA ASP A 103 -10.92 6.57 -7.44
C ASP A 103 -12.12 5.67 -7.08
N ASN A 104 -11.97 4.35 -7.21
CA ASN A 104 -12.99 3.38 -6.78
C ASN A 104 -13.19 3.40 -5.25
N MET A 105 -12.11 3.54 -4.49
CA MET A 105 -12.17 3.64 -3.02
C MET A 105 -12.86 4.92 -2.56
N ASP A 106 -12.61 6.04 -3.25
CA ASP A 106 -13.30 7.31 -3.02
C ASP A 106 -14.80 7.17 -3.34
N THR A 107 -15.14 6.58 -4.49
CA THR A 107 -16.53 6.34 -4.91
C THR A 107 -17.30 5.47 -3.92
N LEU A 108 -16.69 4.37 -3.46
CA LEU A 108 -17.28 3.48 -2.46
C LEU A 108 -17.50 4.20 -1.13
N SER A 109 -16.55 5.05 -0.73
CA SER A 109 -16.64 5.80 0.52
C SER A 109 -17.74 6.86 0.47
N ALA A 110 -17.88 7.57 -0.67
CA ALA A 110 -18.95 8.55 -0.89
C ALA A 110 -20.33 7.89 -0.95
N SER A 111 -20.44 6.69 -1.53
CA SER A 111 -21.71 5.96 -1.60
C SER A 111 -22.24 5.52 -0.23
N ARG A 112 -21.39 5.49 0.82
CA ARG A 112 -21.81 5.21 2.20
C ARG A 112 -22.37 6.46 2.91
N GLU A 113 -22.33 7.64 2.28
CA GLU A 113 -22.85 8.89 2.85
C GLU A 113 -24.34 9.13 2.61
N ILE A 114 -24.96 8.33 1.73
CA ILE A 114 -26.41 8.30 1.46
C ILE A 114 -27.06 7.22 2.33
#